data_AF-A0A0Q6K9K9-F1
#
_entry.id   AF-A0A0Q6K9K9-F1
#
_cell.length_a   1.000
_cell.length_b   1.000
_cell.length_c   1.000
_cell.angle_alpha   90.00
_cell.angle_beta   90.00
_cell.angle_gamma   90.00
#
_symmetry.space_group_name_H-M   'P 1'
#
loop_
_entity.id
_entity.type
_entity.pdbx_description
1 polymer ?
#
loop_
_entity_poly.entity_id
_entity_poly.type
_entity_poly.pdbx_seq_one_letter_code
_entity_poly.pdbx_strand_id
1 'polypeptide(L)'
;MAKSFTSSATLLDGLRQDILWLLILIYAHRERAVLPTLRTMSYEALALELVLLESATRDIIARLTALDDDGKGLRSFQSAFSAMKREGLEPERTRSIDKTVKSYRQLVNGLKVGHRNTYIAHVKEIAEVTPRIVDNPVEFTASASLAVNLLDEMIGKQVPYMFRIGSAMPPIDLREKLAGSP
;
A
#
# COMPACT_ATOMS: atom_id res chain seq x y z
N MET A 1 -7.84 36.13 4.31
CA MET A 1 -8.26 34.85 4.92
C MET A 1 -7.02 34.05 5.27
N ALA A 2 -6.83 33.65 6.53
CA ALA A 2 -5.76 32.72 6.87
C ALA A 2 -6.00 31.40 6.13
N LYS A 3 -4.98 30.87 5.46
CA LYS A 3 -5.08 29.54 4.83
C LYS A 3 -5.32 28.53 5.96
N SER A 4 -6.50 27.92 5.98
CA SER A 4 -6.78 26.80 6.86
C SER A 4 -5.99 25.59 6.35
N PHE A 5 -5.17 25.00 7.20
CA PHE A 5 -4.42 23.79 6.87
C PHE A 5 -4.93 22.63 7.73
N THR A 6 -5.01 21.44 7.15
CA THR A 6 -5.27 20.21 7.91
C THR A 6 -4.13 19.97 8.90
N SER A 7 -4.49 19.61 10.14
CA SER A 7 -3.52 19.29 11.20
C SER A 7 -2.77 18.00 10.91
N SER A 8 -1.56 17.86 11.45
CA SER A 8 -0.81 16.61 11.33
C SER A 8 -1.57 15.43 11.94
N ALA A 9 -2.23 15.63 13.09
CA ALA A 9 -3.01 14.60 13.78
C ALA A 9 -4.13 14.02 12.88
N THR A 10 -4.88 14.89 12.19
CA THR A 10 -5.94 14.46 11.26
C THR A 10 -5.36 13.70 10.06
N LEU A 11 -4.22 14.14 9.53
CA LEU A 11 -3.56 13.46 8.41
C LEU A 11 -3.03 12.09 8.81
N LEU A 12 -2.38 11.98 9.97
CA LEU A 12 -1.84 10.73 10.51
C LEU A 12 -2.95 9.71 10.82
N ASP A 13 -4.08 10.15 11.36
CA ASP A 13 -5.22 9.26 11.60
C ASP A 13 -5.81 8.72 10.29
N GLY A 14 -5.92 9.58 9.27
CA GLY A 14 -6.36 9.15 7.96
C GLY A 14 -5.37 8.19 7.28
N LEU A 15 -4.06 8.45 7.40
CA LEU A 15 -3.01 7.57 6.87
C LEU A 15 -3.04 6.19 7.56
N ARG A 16 -3.33 6.16 8.86
CA ARG A 16 -3.56 4.90 9.57
C ARG A 16 -4.68 4.08 8.93
N GLN A 17 -5.79 4.71 8.54
CA GLN A 17 -6.88 4.02 7.85
C GLN A 17 -6.47 3.54 6.45
N ASP A 18 -5.72 4.35 5.71
CA ASP A 18 -5.22 3.95 4.38
C ASP A 18 -4.29 2.74 4.46
N ILE A 19 -3.37 2.74 5.43
CA ILE A 19 -2.46 1.61 5.66
C ILE A 19 -3.25 0.38 6.12
N LEU A 20 -4.27 0.53 6.97
CA LEU A 20 -5.12 -0.60 7.35
C LEU A 20 -5.75 -1.27 6.13
N TRP A 21 -6.38 -0.49 5.24
CA TRP A 21 -6.99 -1.03 4.03
C TRP A 21 -5.97 -1.60 3.05
N LEU A 22 -4.80 -0.98 2.91
CA LEU A 22 -3.68 -1.53 2.14
C LEU A 22 -3.26 -2.90 2.68
N LEU A 23 -3.10 -3.04 3.99
CA LEU A 23 -2.69 -4.31 4.60
C LEU A 23 -3.75 -5.40 4.50
N ILE A 24 -5.04 -5.06 4.62
CA ILE A 24 -6.15 -6.00 4.37
C ILE A 24 -6.09 -6.50 2.93
N LEU A 25 -5.85 -5.60 1.97
CA LEU A 25 -5.78 -5.95 0.55
C LEU A 25 -4.57 -6.85 0.25
N ILE A 26 -3.39 -6.54 0.82
CA ILE A 26 -2.18 -7.37 0.71
C ILE A 26 -2.44 -8.76 1.31
N TYR A 27 -3.06 -8.83 2.49
CA TYR A 27 -3.42 -10.09 3.12
C TYR A 27 -4.34 -10.92 2.22
N ALA A 28 -5.45 -10.34 1.76
CA ALA A 28 -6.40 -11.01 0.87
C ALA A 28 -5.73 -11.46 -0.43
N HIS A 29 -4.87 -10.61 -1.02
CA HIS A 29 -4.12 -10.95 -2.21
C HIS A 29 -3.24 -12.18 -2.00
N ARG A 30 -2.45 -12.24 -0.92
CA ARG A 30 -1.57 -13.38 -0.63
C ARG A 30 -2.34 -14.68 -0.42
N GLU A 31 -3.42 -14.64 0.37
CA GLU A 31 -4.27 -15.80 0.63
C GLU A 31 -4.95 -16.35 -0.63
N ARG A 32 -5.19 -15.49 -1.62
CA ARG A 32 -5.79 -15.88 -2.91
C ARG A 32 -4.75 -16.28 -3.95
N ALA A 33 -3.55 -15.70 -3.90
CA ALA A 33 -2.45 -15.98 -4.81
C ALA A 33 -1.92 -17.43 -4.70
N VAL A 34 -2.11 -18.08 -3.55
CA VAL A 34 -1.79 -19.52 -3.38
C VAL A 34 -2.80 -20.45 -4.07
N LEU A 35 -3.89 -19.92 -4.62
CA LEU A 35 -4.94 -20.63 -5.35
C LEU A 35 -5.43 -21.88 -4.58
N PRO A 36 -6.02 -21.72 -3.39
CA PRO A 36 -6.28 -22.83 -2.46
C PRO A 36 -7.20 -23.92 -3.04
N THR A 37 -8.05 -23.59 -4.01
CA THR A 37 -8.98 -24.52 -4.67
C THR A 37 -8.59 -24.85 -6.10
N LEU A 38 -7.33 -24.62 -6.51
CA LEU A 38 -6.85 -24.79 -7.90
C LEU A 38 -7.25 -26.14 -8.51
N ARG A 39 -7.14 -27.24 -7.74
CA ARG A 39 -7.44 -28.60 -8.20
C ARG A 39 -8.90 -28.81 -8.62
N THR A 40 -9.80 -27.97 -8.14
CA THR A 40 -11.25 -28.07 -8.39
C THR A 40 -11.78 -26.91 -9.22
N MET A 41 -10.94 -25.95 -9.60
CA MET A 41 -11.35 -24.81 -10.43
C MET A 41 -11.55 -25.24 -11.88
N SER A 42 -12.60 -24.71 -12.52
CA SER A 42 -12.66 -24.70 -13.98
C SER A 42 -11.63 -23.71 -14.54
N TYR A 43 -11.30 -23.83 -15.82
CA TYR A 43 -10.44 -22.85 -16.50
C TYR A 43 -11.01 -21.43 -16.46
N GLU A 44 -12.32 -21.29 -16.56
CA GLU A 44 -13.00 -20.00 -16.44
C GLU A 44 -12.86 -19.44 -15.01
N ALA A 45 -13.08 -20.26 -13.98
CA ALA A 45 -12.91 -19.83 -12.59
C ALA A 45 -11.46 -19.40 -12.30
N LEU A 46 -10.48 -20.13 -12.85
CA LEU A 46 -9.08 -19.74 -12.77
C LEU A 46 -8.82 -18.40 -13.46
N ALA A 47 -9.35 -18.19 -14.67
CA ALA A 47 -9.18 -16.94 -15.40
C ALA A 47 -9.75 -15.74 -14.61
N LEU A 48 -10.95 -15.89 -14.05
CA LEU A 48 -11.57 -14.87 -13.19
C LEU A 48 -10.71 -14.57 -11.95
N GLU A 49 -10.16 -15.60 -11.32
CA GLU A 49 -9.28 -15.45 -10.15
C GLU A 49 -8.03 -14.63 -10.48
N LEU A 50 -7.39 -14.94 -11.60
CA LEU A 50 -6.18 -14.25 -12.03
C LEU A 50 -6.46 -12.78 -12.38
N VAL A 51 -7.63 -12.47 -12.97
CA VAL A 51 -8.05 -11.08 -13.21
C VAL A 51 -8.26 -10.33 -11.90
N LEU A 52 -8.88 -10.97 -10.90
CA LEU A 52 -9.08 -10.36 -9.58
C LEU A 52 -7.75 -10.10 -8.87
N LEU A 53 -6.81 -11.05 -8.91
CA LEU A 53 -5.47 -10.87 -8.36
C LEU A 53 -4.72 -9.72 -9.04
N GLU A 54 -4.82 -9.62 -10.37
CA GLU A 54 -4.19 -8.54 -11.11
C GLU A 54 -4.83 -7.18 -10.79
N SER A 55 -6.14 -7.13 -10.62
CA SER A 55 -6.87 -5.93 -10.17
C SER A 55 -6.44 -5.53 -8.76
N ALA A 56 -6.33 -6.48 -7.84
CA ALA A 56 -5.83 -6.24 -6.48
C ALA A 56 -4.38 -5.72 -6.51
N THR A 57 -3.51 -6.28 -7.35
CA THR A 57 -2.14 -5.78 -7.52
C THR A 57 -2.11 -4.33 -7.99
N ARG A 58 -2.94 -3.97 -8.97
CA ARG A 58 -3.09 -2.57 -9.44
C ARG A 58 -3.53 -1.65 -8.31
N ASP A 59 -4.51 -2.06 -7.50
CA ASP A 59 -5.00 -1.26 -6.36
C ASP A 59 -3.94 -1.14 -5.25
N ILE A 60 -3.19 -2.22 -4.94
CA ILE A 60 -2.07 -2.16 -3.98
C ILE A 60 -1.03 -1.12 -4.42
N ILE A 61 -0.62 -1.14 -5.69
CA ILE A 61 0.37 -0.21 -6.23
C ILE A 61 -0.18 1.22 -6.24
N ALA A 62 -1.45 1.41 -6.61
CA ALA A 62 -2.11 2.71 -6.58
C ALA A 62 -2.14 3.30 -5.16
N ARG A 63 -2.53 2.50 -4.15
CA ARG A 63 -2.54 2.90 -2.74
C ARG A 63 -1.15 3.24 -2.23
N LEU A 64 -0.15 2.42 -2.51
CA LEU A 64 1.25 2.72 -2.18
C LEU A 64 1.75 4.01 -2.84
N THR A 65 1.35 4.25 -4.09
CA THR A 65 1.71 5.49 -4.80
C THR A 65 1.03 6.71 -4.21
N ALA A 66 -0.24 6.60 -3.82
CA ALA A 66 -1.00 7.69 -3.21
C ALA A 66 -0.40 8.14 -1.86
N LEU A 67 0.22 7.22 -1.11
CA LEU A 67 0.89 7.55 0.15
C LEU A 67 2.12 8.47 -0.04
N ASP A 68 2.72 8.56 -1.23
CA ASP A 68 3.82 9.49 -1.53
C ASP A 68 3.39 10.77 -2.28
N ASP A 69 2.09 10.94 -2.57
CA ASP A 69 1.61 12.02 -3.42
C ASP A 69 1.95 13.41 -2.83
N ASP A 70 2.42 14.33 -3.67
CA ASP A 70 2.78 15.70 -3.31
C ASP A 70 1.74 16.74 -3.78
N GLY A 71 0.62 16.28 -4.34
CA GLY A 71 -0.50 17.12 -4.71
C GLY A 71 -1.14 17.86 -3.53
N LYS A 72 -1.70 19.04 -3.84
CA LYS A 72 -2.35 19.89 -2.83
C LYS A 72 -3.63 19.25 -2.32
N GLY A 73 -3.80 19.23 -1.00
CA GLY A 73 -5.01 18.72 -0.35
C GLY A 73 -5.10 17.19 -0.28
N LEU A 74 -4.05 16.49 -0.69
CA LEU A 74 -3.98 15.04 -0.61
C LEU A 74 -3.47 14.58 0.75
N ARG A 75 -3.90 13.39 1.15
CA ARG A 75 -3.44 12.71 2.36
C ARG A 75 -2.31 11.76 1.99
N SER A 76 -1.10 12.09 2.43
CA SER A 76 0.14 11.42 2.06
C SER A 76 1.20 11.65 3.13
N PHE A 77 2.30 10.92 3.08
CA PHE A 77 3.44 11.17 3.96
C PHE A 77 4.05 12.55 3.74
N GLN A 78 4.01 13.08 2.51
CA GLN A 78 4.52 14.41 2.19
C GLN A 78 3.71 15.52 2.86
N SER A 79 2.38 15.41 2.78
CA SER A 79 1.46 16.38 3.39
C SER A 79 1.50 16.29 4.92
N ALA A 80 1.51 15.07 5.49
CA ALA A 80 1.63 14.86 6.93
C ALA A 80 2.97 15.38 7.46
N PHE A 81 4.08 15.10 6.80
CA PHE A 81 5.39 15.58 7.22
C PHE A 81 5.49 17.10 7.15
N SER A 82 4.90 17.72 6.12
CA SER A 82 4.82 19.18 6.01
C SER A 82 4.00 19.81 7.12
N ALA A 83 2.88 19.18 7.52
CA ALA A 83 2.07 19.62 8.65
C ALA A 83 2.84 19.50 9.98
N MET A 84 3.53 18.38 10.22
CA MET A 84 4.34 18.18 11.43
C MET A 84 5.42 19.25 11.57
N LYS A 85 6.14 19.57 10.48
CA LYS A 85 7.15 20.64 10.50
C LYS A 85 6.56 22.01 10.87
N ARG A 86 5.39 22.33 10.32
CA ARG A 86 4.67 23.58 10.63
C ARG A 86 4.20 23.63 12.09
N GLU A 87 3.94 22.47 12.69
CA GLU A 87 3.49 22.31 14.08
C GLU A 87 4.65 22.20 15.09
N GLY A 88 5.89 22.39 14.65
CA GLY A 88 7.06 22.46 15.55
C GLY A 88 7.75 21.12 15.77
N LEU A 89 7.80 20.24 14.76
CA LEU A 89 8.59 19.01 14.84
C LEU A 89 10.07 19.28 15.13
N GLU A 90 10.60 18.61 16.15
CA GLU A 90 12.00 18.75 16.59
C GLU A 90 13.03 18.49 15.46
N PRO A 91 14.19 19.17 15.45
CA PRO A 91 15.17 19.07 14.37
C PRO A 91 15.69 17.65 14.10
N GLU A 92 15.95 16.87 15.16
CA GLU A 92 16.44 15.49 15.02
C GLU A 92 15.37 14.58 14.40
N ARG A 93 14.13 14.66 14.90
CA ARG A 93 13.00 13.91 14.33
C ARG A 93 12.71 14.33 12.89
N THR A 94 12.85 15.62 12.59
CA THR A 94 12.69 16.14 11.23
C THR A 94 13.68 15.48 10.26
N ARG A 95 14.96 15.35 10.64
CA ARG A 95 15.98 14.69 9.79
C ARG A 95 15.71 13.21 9.62
N SER A 96 15.31 12.52 10.69
CA SER A 96 15.00 11.09 10.66
C SER A 96 13.82 10.80 9.72
N ILE A 97 12.69 11.50 9.93
CA ILE A 97 11.49 11.30 9.12
C ILE A 97 11.74 11.71 7.66
N ASP A 98 12.47 12.80 7.38
CA ASP A 98 12.82 13.20 6.01
C ASP A 98 13.59 12.11 5.26
N LYS A 99 14.52 11.43 5.94
CA LYS A 99 15.25 10.29 5.37
C LYS A 99 14.29 9.15 5.02
N THR A 100 13.42 8.76 5.94
CA THR A 100 12.47 7.66 5.73
C THR A 100 11.44 7.99 4.63
N VAL A 101 10.94 9.23 4.59
CA VAL A 101 10.06 9.75 3.53
C VAL A 101 10.74 9.66 2.16
N LYS A 102 12.01 10.05 2.05
CA LYS A 102 12.79 9.93 0.80
C LYS A 102 13.01 8.49 0.38
N SER A 103 13.34 7.62 1.34
CA SER A 103 13.49 6.18 1.07
C SER A 103 12.18 5.56 0.58
N TYR A 104 11.04 5.94 1.17
CA TYR A 104 9.73 5.49 0.73
C TYR A 104 9.43 5.90 -0.71
N ARG A 105 9.64 7.18 -1.03
CA ARG A 105 9.50 7.71 -2.39
C ARG A 105 10.32 6.96 -3.43
N GLN A 106 11.60 6.71 -3.15
CA GLN A 106 12.47 5.98 -4.08
C GLN A 106 11.93 4.59 -4.39
N LEU A 107 11.49 3.89 -3.35
CA LEU A 107 10.99 2.52 -3.46
C LEU A 107 9.67 2.47 -4.25
N VAL A 108 8.73 3.37 -3.94
CA VAL A 108 7.42 3.47 -4.63
C VAL A 108 7.58 3.93 -6.09
N ASN A 109 8.53 4.80 -6.40
CA ASN A 109 8.81 5.19 -7.78
C ASN A 109 9.25 4.00 -8.65
N GLY A 110 10.02 3.06 -8.09
CA GLY A 110 10.35 1.80 -8.75
C GLY A 110 9.10 1.00 -9.13
N LEU A 111 8.18 0.83 -8.19
CA LEU A 111 6.89 0.17 -8.44
C LEU A 111 6.06 0.91 -9.49
N LYS A 112 5.95 2.23 -9.39
CA LYS A 112 5.18 3.07 -10.32
C LYS A 112 5.68 2.94 -11.76
N VAL A 113 6.98 3.03 -11.97
CA VAL A 113 7.61 2.92 -13.30
C VAL A 113 7.46 1.50 -13.84
N GLY A 114 7.77 0.49 -13.03
CA GLY A 114 7.61 -0.92 -13.42
C GLY A 114 6.17 -1.25 -13.80
N HIS A 115 5.21 -0.84 -12.96
CA HIS A 115 3.79 -1.08 -13.21
C HIS A 115 3.30 -0.40 -14.49
N ARG A 116 3.67 0.87 -14.72
CA ARG A 116 3.31 1.58 -15.95
C ARG A 116 3.86 0.88 -17.18
N ASN A 117 5.13 0.47 -17.15
CA ASN A 117 5.76 -0.20 -18.28
C ASN A 117 5.13 -1.56 -18.57
N THR A 118 4.84 -2.34 -17.52
CA THR A 118 4.27 -3.68 -17.67
C THR A 118 2.80 -3.66 -18.09
N TYR A 119 1.98 -2.75 -17.56
CA TYR A 119 0.51 -2.83 -17.71
C TYR A 119 -0.10 -1.76 -18.61
N ILE A 120 0.58 -0.63 -18.85
CA ILE A 120 0.01 0.54 -19.54
C ILE A 120 0.73 0.81 -20.87
N ALA A 121 2.05 0.63 -20.94
CA ALA A 121 2.85 1.11 -22.07
C ALA A 121 2.81 0.21 -23.32
N HIS A 122 2.42 -1.06 -23.20
CA HIS A 122 2.45 -2.05 -24.29
C HIS A 122 1.06 -2.62 -24.59
N VAL A 123 0.12 -1.74 -24.94
CA VAL A 123 -1.19 -2.14 -25.46
C VAL A 123 -1.00 -2.71 -26.86
N LYS A 124 -1.39 -3.97 -27.06
CA LYS A 124 -1.33 -4.63 -28.37
C LYS A 124 -2.46 -4.10 -29.27
N GLU A 125 -2.24 -4.12 -30.59
CA GLU A 125 -3.25 -3.70 -31.59
C GLU A 125 -4.51 -4.58 -31.56
N ILE A 126 -4.35 -5.83 -31.12
CA ILE A 126 -5.44 -6.78 -30.90
C ILE A 126 -5.85 -6.71 -29.42
N ALA A 127 -7.16 -6.60 -29.16
CA ALA A 127 -7.75 -6.52 -27.82
C ALA A 127 -7.81 -7.89 -27.12
N GLU A 128 -6.65 -8.53 -26.95
CA GLU A 128 -6.48 -9.78 -26.21
C GLU A 128 -5.53 -9.57 -25.02
N VAL A 129 -5.92 -10.09 -23.86
CA VAL A 129 -5.12 -10.01 -22.64
C VAL A 129 -5.16 -11.33 -21.89
N THR A 130 -3.98 -11.79 -21.49
CA THR A 130 -3.82 -12.88 -20.51
C THR A 130 -3.36 -12.25 -19.20
N PRO A 131 -3.93 -12.65 -18.05
CA PRO A 131 -3.46 -12.17 -16.76
C PRO A 131 -1.97 -12.44 -16.58
N ARG A 132 -1.20 -11.42 -16.20
CA ARG A 132 0.28 -11.47 -16.16
C ARG A 132 0.84 -11.80 -14.78
N ILE A 133 -0.02 -11.88 -13.78
CA ILE A 133 0.37 -12.02 -12.38
C ILE A 133 1.15 -13.31 -12.09
N VAL A 134 0.91 -14.36 -12.86
CA VAL A 134 1.64 -15.64 -12.73
C VAL A 134 3.05 -15.52 -13.31
N ASP A 135 3.19 -14.85 -14.46
CA ASP A 135 4.47 -14.76 -15.17
C ASP A 135 5.39 -13.67 -14.61
N ASN A 136 4.81 -12.60 -14.06
CA ASN A 136 5.53 -11.43 -13.53
C ASN A 136 4.91 -10.97 -12.20
N PRO A 137 5.13 -11.70 -11.10
CA PRO A 137 4.67 -11.28 -9.79
C PRO A 137 5.28 -9.94 -9.40
N VAL A 138 4.47 -9.06 -8.81
CA VAL A 138 4.93 -7.74 -8.34
C VAL A 138 5.20 -7.79 -6.85
N GLU A 139 6.43 -7.49 -6.47
CA GLU A 139 6.85 -7.46 -5.06
C GLU A 139 6.54 -6.10 -4.41
N PHE A 140 5.49 -6.06 -3.58
CA PHE A 140 5.09 -4.86 -2.83
C PHE A 140 5.42 -4.91 -1.32
N THR A 141 5.97 -6.03 -0.82
CA THR A 141 6.22 -6.27 0.60
C THR A 141 7.13 -5.20 1.21
N ALA A 142 8.24 -4.86 0.55
CA ALA A 142 9.18 -3.87 1.05
C ALA A 142 8.56 -2.47 1.14
N SER A 143 7.75 -2.08 0.16
CA SER A 143 7.02 -0.80 0.16
C SER A 143 6.01 -0.72 1.28
N ALA A 144 5.21 -1.78 1.46
CA ALA A 144 4.20 -1.84 2.50
C ALA A 144 4.82 -1.82 3.90
N SER A 145 5.90 -2.58 4.13
CA SER A 145 6.63 -2.57 5.40
C SER A 145 7.22 -1.18 5.70
N LEU A 146 7.77 -0.51 4.69
CA LEU A 146 8.31 0.83 4.86
C LEU A 146 7.20 1.87 5.13
N ALA A 147 6.03 1.75 4.50
CA ALA A 147 4.87 2.61 4.79
C ALA A 147 4.43 2.47 6.25
N VAL A 148 4.30 1.24 6.75
CA VAL A 148 3.94 0.95 8.14
C VAL A 148 4.96 1.57 9.10
N ASN A 149 6.24 1.32 8.87
CA ASN A 149 7.32 1.82 9.74
C ASN A 149 7.43 3.35 9.71
N LEU A 150 7.22 3.97 8.54
CA LEU A 150 7.21 5.42 8.40
C LEU A 150 6.05 6.03 9.20
N LEU A 151 4.85 5.45 9.16
CA LEU A 151 3.75 5.96 9.97
C LEU A 151 4.04 5.80 11.48
N ASP A 152 4.61 4.68 11.89
CA ASP A 152 5.02 4.46 13.28
C ASP A 152 6.02 5.53 13.75
N GLU A 153 7.01 5.85 12.90
CA GLU A 153 8.02 6.88 13.16
C GLU A 153 7.40 8.29 13.30
N MET A 154 6.44 8.61 12.42
CA MET A 154 5.73 9.89 12.46
C MET A 154 4.88 10.03 13.73
N ILE A 155 4.14 8.98 14.10
CA ILE A 155 3.31 8.95 15.31
C ILE A 155 4.19 8.85 16.58
N GLY A 156 5.39 8.26 16.48
CA GLY A 156 6.29 8.02 17.59
C GLY A 156 5.98 6.77 18.41
N LYS A 157 5.16 5.85 17.87
CA LYS A 157 4.84 4.55 18.47
C LYS A 157 4.41 3.56 17.40
N GLN A 158 4.50 2.28 17.73
CA GLN A 158 3.99 1.22 16.86
C GLN A 158 2.46 1.24 16.81
N VAL A 159 1.91 1.26 15.59
CA VAL A 159 0.47 1.18 15.34
C VAL A 159 0.04 -0.28 15.12
N PRO A 160 -0.95 -0.80 15.86
CA PRO A 160 -1.53 -2.12 15.61
C PRO A 160 -2.50 -2.08 14.43
N TYR A 161 -2.48 -3.12 13.59
CA TYR A 161 -3.40 -3.30 12.46
C TYR A 161 -4.10 -4.66 12.58
N MET A 162 -5.36 -4.63 13.00
CA MET A 162 -6.15 -5.84 13.28
C MET A 162 -7.30 -5.96 12.30
N PHE A 163 -7.43 -7.12 11.65
CA PHE A 163 -8.54 -7.41 10.77
C PHE A 163 -9.51 -8.41 11.40
N ARG A 164 -10.77 -7.99 11.58
CA ARG A 164 -11.83 -8.84 12.12
C ARG A 164 -12.78 -9.27 10.99
N ILE A 165 -12.71 -10.54 10.60
CA ILE A 165 -13.55 -11.12 9.55
C ILE A 165 -14.98 -11.37 10.05
N GLY A 166 -15.13 -11.68 11.34
CA GLY A 166 -16.43 -11.91 11.97
C GLY A 166 -16.34 -11.84 13.49
N SER A 167 -17.49 -11.81 14.17
CA SER A 167 -17.57 -11.68 15.64
C SER A 167 -17.03 -12.90 16.40
N ALA A 168 -17.06 -14.09 15.79
CA ALA A 168 -16.67 -15.35 16.42
C ALA A 168 -15.20 -15.76 16.18
N MET A 169 -14.46 -15.03 15.32
CA MET A 169 -13.07 -15.36 14.99
C MET A 169 -12.10 -14.41 15.69
N PRO A 170 -10.92 -14.90 16.14
CA PRO A 170 -9.85 -14.02 16.60
C PRO A 170 -9.47 -13.01 15.50
N PRO A 171 -9.19 -11.74 15.86
CA PRO A 171 -8.65 -10.77 14.91
C PRO A 171 -7.31 -11.25 14.35
N ILE A 172 -7.08 -10.99 13.07
CA ILE A 172 -5.82 -11.28 12.39
C ILE A 172 -4.87 -10.08 12.56
N ASP A 173 -3.66 -10.31 13.05
CA ASP A 173 -2.60 -9.30 13.05
C ASP A 173 -2.02 -9.16 11.64
N LEU A 174 -2.28 -8.02 11.01
CA LEU A 174 -1.85 -7.75 9.64
C LEU A 174 -0.35 -7.44 9.52
N ARG A 175 0.31 -7.03 10.61
CA ARG A 175 1.77 -6.80 10.60
C ARG A 175 2.50 -8.13 10.57
N GLU A 176 2.05 -9.09 11.38
CA GLU A 176 2.58 -10.45 11.35
C GLU A 176 2.37 -11.08 9.97
N LYS A 177 1.17 -10.93 9.40
CA LYS A 177 0.86 -11.43 8.05
C LYS A 177 1.66 -10.76 6.94
N LEU A 178 2.06 -9.50 7.10
CA LEU A 178 2.93 -8.82 6.15
C LEU A 178 4.38 -9.35 6.21
N ALA A 179 4.89 -9.58 7.42
CA ALA A 179 6.25 -10.06 7.67
C ALA A 179 6.45 -11.54 7.29
N GLY A 180 5.40 -12.35 7.38
CA GLY A 180 5.42 -13.72 6.86
C GLY A 180 5.55 -13.75 5.34
N SER A 181 6.40 -14.65 4.82
CA SER A 181 6.28 -15.09 3.43
C SER A 181 4.97 -15.87 3.25
N PRO A 182 4.35 -15.83 2.06
CA PRO A 182 3.25 -16.74 1.72
C PRO A 182 3.65 -18.20 1.88
#